data_AF-A0A377XRS1-F1
#
_entry.id   AF-A0A377XRS1-F1
#
_cell.length_a   1.000
_cell.length_b   1.000
_cell.length_c   1.000
_cell.angle_alpha   90.00
_cell.angle_beta   90.00
_cell.angle_gamma   90.00
#
_symmetry.space_group_name_H-M   'P 1'
#
loop_
_entity.id
_entity.type
_entity.pdbx_description
1 polymer ?
#
loop_
_entity_poly.entity_id
_entity_poly.type
_entity_poly.pdbx_seq_one_letter_code
_entity_poly.pdbx_strand_id
1 'polypeptide(L)' 'MTSIAVKKDSMGTIEVPADKLWGPQTQRSLEHFRNLDRKKCPGADIRPGADQAGGGEG' A
#
# COMPACT_ATOMS: atom_id res chain seq x y z
N MET A 1 -16.60 1.37 15.08
CA MET A 1 -17.03 2.04 13.84
C MET A 1 -15.77 2.22 13.01
N THR A 2 -15.60 1.45 11.95
CA THR A 2 -14.40 1.54 11.10
C THR A 2 -14.45 2.87 10.36
N SER A 3 -13.46 3.72 10.56
CA SER A 3 -13.40 5.00 9.85
C SER A 3 -12.88 4.74 8.43
N ILE A 4 -13.55 5.27 7.40
CA ILE A 4 -13.18 5.08 6.00
C ILE A 4 -12.49 6.36 5.51
N ALA A 5 -11.31 6.22 4.90
CA ALA A 5 -10.58 7.30 4.27
C ALA A 5 -10.51 7.08 2.76
N VAL A 6 -10.84 8.13 2.01
CA VAL A 6 -10.80 8.12 0.55
C VAL A 6 -9.37 8.42 0.09
N LYS A 7 -8.72 7.49 -0.60
CA LYS A 7 -7.34 7.64 -1.12
C LYS A 7 -7.32 7.53 -2.64
N LYS A 8 -6.41 8.25 -3.29
CA LYS A 8 -6.19 8.19 -4.74
C LYS A 8 -4.95 7.37 -5.07
N ASP A 9 -5.10 6.45 -6.00
CA ASP A 9 -4.04 5.62 -6.61
C ASP A 9 -3.97 5.91 -8.13
N SER A 10 -2.99 5.34 -8.82
CA SER A 10 -2.82 5.44 -10.28
C SER A 10 -4.06 5.04 -11.07
N MET A 11 -4.87 4.10 -10.57
CA MET A 11 -6.14 3.71 -11.22
C MET A 11 -7.39 4.30 -10.54
N GLY A 12 -7.25 5.43 -9.86
CA GLY A 12 -8.36 6.25 -9.38
C GLY A 12 -8.53 6.26 -7.86
N THR A 13 -9.68 6.74 -7.42
CA THR A 13 -10.01 6.92 -6.00
C THR A 13 -10.63 5.64 -5.42
N ILE A 14 -10.20 5.24 -4.23
CA ILE A 14 -10.63 4.03 -3.53
C ILE A 14 -10.84 4.30 -2.03
N GLU A 15 -11.83 3.62 -1.44
CA GLU A 15 -12.15 3.69 -0.03
C GLU A 15 -11.27 2.72 0.76
N VAL A 16 -10.44 3.27 1.66
CA VAL A 16 -9.50 2.49 2.48
C VAL A 16 -9.89 2.67 3.96
N PRO A 17 -9.98 1.60 4.75
CA PRO A 17 -10.22 1.74 6.19
C PRO A 17 -9.04 2.46 6.85
N ALA A 18 -9.32 3.58 7.52
CA ALA A 18 -8.34 4.39 8.23
C ALA A 18 -7.72 3.66 9.43
N ASP A 19 -8.42 2.66 9.96
CA ASP A 19 -7.93 1.76 11.02
C ASP A 19 -6.86 0.76 10.55
N LYS A 20 -6.50 0.74 9.25
CA LYS A 20 -5.55 -0.22 8.68
C LYS A 20 -4.28 0.47 8.20
N LEU A 21 -3.14 -0.18 8.46
CA LEU A 21 -1.79 0.33 8.12
C LEU A 21 -1.41 0.16 6.64
N TRP A 22 -2.34 -0.22 5.77
CA TRP A 22 -2.07 -0.46 4.35
C TRP A 22 -2.63 0.63 3.43
N GLY A 23 -2.05 0.72 2.23
CA GLY A 23 -2.37 1.75 1.24
C GLY A 23 -3.54 1.40 0.31
N PRO A 24 -3.89 2.32 -0.62
CA PRO A 24 -4.95 2.12 -1.61
C PRO A 24 -4.65 0.97 -2.57
N GLN A 25 -3.38 0.77 -2.95
CA GLN A 25 -2.97 -0.35 -3.80
C GLN A 25 -3.24 -1.71 -3.11
N THR A 26 -2.89 -1.85 -1.82
CA THR A 26 -3.16 -3.06 -1.04
C THR A 26 -4.65 -3.28 -0.86
N GLN A 27 -5.43 -2.23 -0.62
CA GLN A 27 -6.89 -2.31 -0.52
C GLN A 27 -7.50 -2.86 -1.81
N ARG A 28 -7.05 -2.35 -2.97
CA ARG A 28 -7.51 -2.84 -4.27
C ARG A 28 -7.16 -4.31 -4.48
N SER A 29 -5.93 -4.70 -4.14
CA SER A 29 -5.54 -6.11 -4.17
C SER A 29 -6.40 -6.97 -3.24
N LEU A 30 -6.76 -6.50 -2.05
CA LEU A 30 -7.66 -7.24 -1.14
C LEU A 30 -9.08 -7.39 -1.73
N GLU A 31 -9.60 -6.39 -2.41
CA GLU A 31 -10.90 -6.49 -3.10
C GLU A 31 -10.87 -7.52 -4.23
N HIS A 32 -9.79 -7.56 -5.01
CA HIS A 32 -9.64 -8.52 -6.11
C HIS A 32 -9.24 -9.94 -5.64
N PHE A 33 -8.52 -10.05 -4.52
CA PHE A 33 -7.92 -11.30 -4.04
C PHE A 33 -8.40 -11.70 -2.64
N ARG A 34 -9.60 -11.31 -2.24
CA ARG A 34 -10.26 -11.63 -0.95
C ARG A 34 -10.32 -13.13 -0.61
N ASN A 35 -9.96 -14.01 -1.55
CA ASN A 35 -9.88 -15.46 -1.40
C ASN A 35 -8.45 -16.00 -1.14
N LEU A 36 -7.42 -15.14 -1.06
CA LEU A 36 -6.01 -15.53 -0.80
C LEU A 36 -5.58 -15.42 0.67
N ASP A 37 -6.54 -15.32 1.59
CA ASP A 37 -6.36 -15.00 3.02
C ASP A 37 -5.59 -16.02 3.89
N ARG A 38 -4.79 -16.94 3.33
CA ARG A 38 -4.06 -17.90 4.20
C ARG A 38 -2.69 -18.36 3.72
N LYS A 39 -1.84 -17.47 3.21
CA LYS A 39 -0.39 -17.69 3.35
C LYS A 39 0.27 -16.42 3.84
N LYS A 40 0.56 -16.43 5.14
CA LYS A 40 1.46 -15.51 5.84
C LYS A 40 2.70 -15.33 4.96
N CYS A 41 2.92 -14.14 4.39
CA CYS A 41 4.19 -13.83 3.74
C CYS A 41 5.28 -13.82 4.82
N PRO A 42 6.26 -14.75 4.80
CA PRO A 42 7.35 -14.70 5.75
C PRO A 42 8.30 -13.57 5.39
N GLY A 43 8.58 -12.69 6.36
CA GLY A 43 9.72 -11.77 6.41
C GLY A 43 10.04 -11.02 5.11
N ALA A 44 9.29 -9.96 4.81
CA ALA A 44 9.75 -9.00 3.82
C ALA A 44 10.94 -8.22 4.41
N ASP A 45 12.12 -8.44 3.84
CA ASP A 45 13.26 -7.52 3.87
C ASP A 45 12.80 -6.20 3.22
N ILE A 46 12.21 -5.32 4.01
CA ILE A 46 11.78 -4.00 3.56
C ILE A 46 13.03 -3.16 3.45
N ARG A 47 13.74 -3.21 2.31
CA ARG A 47 14.78 -2.23 2.03
C ARG A 47 14.09 -0.87 1.91
N PRO A 48 14.33 0.09 2.81
CA PRO A 48 13.76 1.42 2.65
C PRO A 48 14.30 2.00 1.34
N GLY A 49 13.39 2.52 0.52
CA GLY A 49 13.77 3.22 -0.71
C GLY A 49 14.80 4.28 -0.36
N ALA A 50 15.98 4.16 -0.96
CA ALA A 50 17.00 5.18 -0.92
C ALA A 50 16.49 6.40 -1.69
N ASP A 51 15.72 7.23 -1.00
CA ASP A 51 15.61 8.65 -1.30
C ASP A 51 16.86 9.33 -0.71
N GLN A 52 17.90 9.45 -1.53
CA GLN A 52 18.83 10.56 -1.38
C GLN A 52 19.02 11.23 -2.73
N ALA A 53 18.39 12.39 -2.84
CA ALA A 53 18.77 13.46 -3.74
C ALA A 53 20.24 13.86 -3.53
N GLY A 54 20.95 14.18 -4.60
CA GLY A 54 22.17 14.98 -4.52
C GLY A 54 23.16 14.76 -5.67
N GLY A 55 23.37 15.81 -6.47
CA GLY A 55 24.60 16.00 -7.25
C GLY A 55 24.46 15.80 -8.76
N GLY A 56 24.10 16.86 -9.47
CA GLY A 56 24.51 16.99 -10.86
C GLY A 56 26.01 17.26 -10.92
N GLU A 57 26.71 16.59 -11.82
CA GLU A 57 28.08 16.92 -12.18
C GLU A 57 28.25 16.83 -13.70
N GLY A 58 28.67 17.97 -14.27
CA GLY A 58 29.54 18.12 -15.45
C GLY A 58 29.09 17.51 -16.77
#